data_AF-A0AA41UCT0-F1
#
_entry.id   AF-A0AA41UCT0-F1
#
_cell.length_a   1.000
_cell.length_b   1.000
_cell.length_c   1.000
_cell.angle_alpha   90.00
_cell.angle_beta   90.00
_cell.angle_gamma   90.00
#
_symmetry.space_group_name_H-M   'P 1'
#
loop_
_entity.id
_entity.type
_entity.pdbx_description
1 polymer ?
#
loop_
_entity_poly.entity_id
_entity_poly.type
_entity_poly.pdbx_seq_one_letter_code
_entity_poly.pdbx_strand_id
1 'polypeptide(L)'
;MVDINPQTTPPEITPEQVAEISESITMRSGDRDFYLAFLLRAFFGETSGNDHASFRISVLTPAGVVAGTAVSHARWSKALAAELATDTNDALYEAFIDAFAMVTDTDLRSSRLRDVKGVPEPLPSFLHLEDATIFVGERTLNNRLFRVSVDDVSGWCLGSWSA
;
A
#
# COMPACT_ATOMS: atom_id res chain seq x y z
N MET A 1 13.49 9.61 32.16
CA MET A 1 13.45 8.14 32.28
C MET A 1 11.98 7.77 32.30
N VAL A 2 11.46 7.19 31.22
CA VAL A 2 10.02 6.86 31.09
C VAL A 2 9.86 5.43 31.60
N ASP A 3 9.09 5.26 32.68
CA ASP A 3 8.73 3.96 33.21
C ASP A 3 7.80 3.25 32.22
N ILE A 4 8.33 2.25 31.53
CA ILE A 4 7.56 1.34 30.69
C ILE A 4 6.96 0.30 31.63
N ASN A 5 5.69 0.47 32.00
CA ASN A 5 4.95 -0.50 32.81
C ASN A 5 4.69 -1.78 31.97
N PRO A 6 5.31 -2.93 32.27
CA PRO A 6 5.30 -4.11 31.40
C PRO A 6 4.11 -5.06 31.66
N GLN A 7 3.01 -4.58 32.24
CA GLN A 7 1.94 -5.43 32.80
C GLN A 7 0.53 -5.15 32.25
N THR A 8 0.40 -4.63 31.02
CA THR A 8 -0.90 -4.73 30.32
C THR A 8 -1.00 -6.11 29.70
N THR A 9 -1.68 -7.03 30.40
CA THR A 9 -2.13 -8.30 29.82
C THR A 9 -2.85 -8.00 28.50
N PRO A 10 -2.49 -8.64 27.38
CA PRO A 10 -3.19 -8.45 26.12
C PRO A 10 -4.69 -8.70 26.34
N PRO A 11 -5.59 -7.88 25.75
CA PRO A 11 -7.01 -8.11 25.86
C PRO A 11 -7.34 -9.53 25.39
N GLU A 12 -8.07 -10.26 26.21
CA GLU A 12 -8.52 -11.63 25.92
C GLU A 12 -9.48 -11.57 24.73
N ILE A 13 -9.11 -12.24 23.64
CA ILE A 13 -9.88 -12.24 22.39
C ILE A 13 -10.81 -13.43 22.42
N THR A 14 -12.09 -13.18 22.15
CA THR A 14 -13.13 -14.21 22.14
C THR A 14 -13.01 -15.08 20.88
N PRO A 15 -13.49 -16.34 20.93
CA PRO A 15 -13.59 -17.20 19.74
C PRO A 15 -14.35 -16.55 18.57
N GLU A 16 -15.31 -15.67 18.86
CA GLU A 16 -16.07 -14.90 17.86
C GLU A 16 -15.18 -13.91 17.10
N GLN A 17 -14.30 -13.20 17.80
CA GLN A 17 -13.33 -12.30 17.17
C GLN A 17 -12.29 -13.06 16.33
N VAL A 18 -11.92 -14.29 16.74
CA VAL A 18 -11.04 -15.16 15.93
C VAL A 18 -11.75 -15.62 14.66
N ALA A 19 -13.05 -15.92 14.73
CA ALA A 19 -13.86 -16.28 13.58
C ALA A 19 -14.04 -15.09 12.62
N GLU A 20 -14.33 -13.88 13.11
CA GLU A 20 -14.39 -12.66 12.28
C GLU A 20 -13.07 -12.37 11.57
N ILE A 21 -11.94 -12.52 12.27
CA ILE A 21 -10.61 -12.34 11.66
C ILE A 21 -10.38 -13.41 10.59
N SER A 22 -10.70 -14.67 10.88
CA SER A 22 -10.54 -15.78 9.93
C SER A 22 -11.44 -15.62 8.70
N GLU A 23 -12.69 -15.22 8.87
CA GLU A 23 -13.60 -14.89 7.77
C GLU A 23 -13.09 -13.69 6.96
N SER A 24 -12.58 -12.64 7.61
CA SER A 24 -11.99 -11.48 6.91
C SER A 24 -10.74 -11.85 6.08
N ILE A 25 -9.99 -12.85 6.52
CA ILE A 25 -8.84 -13.42 5.79
C ILE A 25 -9.32 -14.28 4.60
N THR A 26 -10.45 -14.97 4.75
CA THR A 26 -11.00 -15.88 3.73
C THR A 26 -11.87 -15.14 2.69
N MET A 27 -12.52 -14.03 3.05
CA MET A 27 -13.46 -13.28 2.20
C MET A 27 -12.81 -12.35 1.17
N ARG A 28 -11.49 -12.13 1.21
CA ARG A 28 -10.79 -11.35 0.17
C ARG A 28 -10.33 -12.19 -1.02
N SER A 29 -11.07 -13.25 -1.36
CA SER A 29 -10.85 -14.06 -2.57
C SER A 29 -11.52 -13.45 -3.81
N GLY A 30 -11.28 -12.16 -4.07
CA GLY A 30 -11.35 -11.69 -5.46
C GLY A 30 -10.22 -12.35 -6.25
N ASP A 31 -10.26 -12.27 -7.58
CA ASP A 31 -9.21 -12.75 -8.51
C ASP A 31 -7.87 -11.99 -8.38
N ARG A 32 -7.47 -11.66 -7.15
CA ARG A 32 -6.23 -10.99 -6.80
C ARG A 32 -5.06 -11.82 -7.30
N ASP A 33 -4.21 -11.21 -8.12
CA ASP A 33 -2.95 -11.81 -8.51
C ASP A 33 -2.03 -11.96 -7.29
N PHE A 34 -1.97 -13.19 -6.76
CA PHE A 34 -1.14 -13.54 -5.61
C PHE A 34 0.35 -13.25 -5.85
N TYR A 35 0.84 -13.45 -7.07
CA TYR A 35 2.26 -13.24 -7.39
C TYR A 35 2.61 -11.76 -7.38
N LEU A 36 1.73 -10.90 -7.91
CA LEU A 36 1.91 -9.45 -7.80
C LEU A 36 1.91 -9.03 -6.33
N ALA A 37 0.92 -9.46 -5.56
CA ALA A 37 0.82 -9.10 -4.15
C ALA A 37 2.05 -9.58 -3.35
N PHE A 38 2.54 -10.79 -3.62
CA PHE A 38 3.75 -11.34 -3.02
C PHE A 38 5.00 -10.54 -3.42
N LEU A 39 5.15 -10.20 -4.69
CA LEU A 39 6.25 -9.36 -5.19
C LEU A 39 6.26 -8.00 -4.47
N LEU A 40 5.11 -7.34 -4.38
CA LEU A 40 4.99 -6.06 -3.68
C LEU A 40 5.36 -6.18 -2.21
N ARG A 41 4.94 -7.26 -1.54
CA ARG A 41 5.36 -7.53 -0.16
C ARG A 41 6.86 -7.79 -0.04
N ALA A 42 7.45 -8.54 -0.95
CA ALA A 42 8.88 -8.85 -0.91
C ALA A 42 9.76 -7.60 -1.09
N PHE A 43 9.33 -6.64 -1.92
CA PHE A 43 10.06 -5.40 -2.16
C PHE A 43 9.74 -4.30 -1.14
N PHE A 44 8.49 -4.18 -0.70
CA PHE A 44 8.00 -3.02 0.06
C PHE A 44 7.43 -3.35 1.45
N GLY A 45 7.42 -4.61 1.87
CA GLY A 45 7.01 -5.00 3.22
C GLY A 45 7.95 -4.46 4.30
N GLU A 46 7.49 -4.43 5.55
CA GLU A 46 8.21 -3.80 6.67
C GLU A 46 9.63 -4.33 6.89
N THR A 47 9.91 -5.57 6.49
CA THR A 47 11.24 -6.16 6.59
C THR A 47 12.25 -5.62 5.58
N SER A 48 11.83 -4.94 4.51
CA SER A 48 12.78 -4.48 3.48
C SER A 48 13.55 -3.23 3.92
N GLY A 49 13.04 -2.44 4.88
CA GLY A 49 13.71 -1.26 5.46
C GLY A 49 14.20 -0.23 4.43
N ASN A 50 13.79 -0.35 3.17
CA ASN A 50 14.41 0.31 2.05
C ASN A 50 13.41 1.22 1.36
N ASP A 51 13.28 2.44 1.88
CA ASP A 51 12.51 3.53 1.27
C ASP A 51 12.96 3.86 -0.18
N HIS A 52 14.12 3.35 -0.60
CA HIS A 52 14.66 3.50 -1.95
C HIS A 52 14.37 2.33 -2.88
N ALA A 53 13.80 1.23 -2.38
CA ALA A 53 13.39 0.12 -3.22
C ALA A 53 12.37 0.61 -4.26
N SER A 54 12.62 0.29 -5.52
CA SER A 54 11.71 0.60 -6.62
C SER A 54 12.00 -0.32 -7.80
N PHE A 55 10.99 -0.54 -8.65
CA PHE A 55 11.17 -1.29 -9.89
C PHE A 55 10.16 -0.82 -10.93
N ARG A 56 10.50 -0.93 -12.21
CA ARG A 56 9.57 -0.60 -13.30
C ARG A 56 8.58 -1.75 -13.49
N ILE A 57 7.31 -1.40 -13.64
CA ILE A 57 6.23 -2.35 -13.86
C ILE A 57 5.25 -1.78 -14.87
N SER A 58 4.67 -2.65 -15.69
CA SER A 58 3.47 -2.36 -16.46
C SER A 58 2.34 -3.29 -16.00
N VAL A 59 1.15 -2.74 -15.79
CA VAL A 59 -0.03 -3.49 -15.35
C VAL A 59 -1.19 -3.27 -16.32
N LEU A 60 -1.97 -4.32 -16.53
CA LEU A 60 -3.24 -4.27 -17.24
C LEU A 60 -4.36 -4.07 -16.23
N THR A 61 -5.25 -3.13 -16.51
CA THR A 61 -6.45 -2.82 -15.73
C THR A 61 -7.67 -2.81 -16.65
N PRO A 62 -8.90 -2.86 -16.13
CA PRO A 62 -10.10 -2.68 -16.95
C PRO A 62 -10.12 -1.37 -17.74
N ALA A 63 -9.40 -0.34 -17.28
CA ALA A 63 -9.32 0.96 -17.93
C ALA A 63 -8.22 1.05 -19.01
N GLY A 64 -7.28 0.10 -19.07
CA GLY A 64 -6.14 0.14 -19.98
C GLY A 64 -4.82 -0.30 -19.35
N VAL A 65 -3.71 0.05 -19.99
CA VAL A 65 -2.35 -0.30 -19.51
C VAL A 65 -1.77 0.86 -18.71
N VAL A 66 -1.22 0.59 -17.54
CA VAL A 66 -0.50 1.57 -16.72
C VAL A 66 0.95 1.12 -16.58
N ALA A 67 1.90 1.96 -16.99
CA ALA A 67 3.32 1.72 -16.84
C ALA A 67 3.93 2.78 -15.92
N GLY A 68 4.82 2.39 -15.01
CA GLY A 68 5.45 3.35 -14.09
C GLY A 68 6.53 2.72 -13.23
N THR A 69 6.97 3.45 -12.22
CA THR A 69 7.92 2.97 -11.21
C THR A 69 7.16 2.61 -9.93
N ALA A 70 7.11 1.32 -9.61
CA ALA A 70 6.56 0.84 -8.34
C ALA A 70 7.42 1.30 -7.18
N VAL A 71 6.78 1.84 -6.15
CA VAL A 71 7.40 2.36 -4.92
C VAL A 71 6.63 1.92 -3.68
N SER A 72 7.25 2.05 -2.50
CA SER A 72 6.58 1.79 -1.22
C SER A 72 5.45 2.80 -0.97
N HIS A 73 4.45 2.40 -0.17
CA HIS A 73 3.38 3.29 0.27
C HIS A 73 3.93 4.52 1.01
N ALA A 74 4.94 4.33 1.85
CA ALA A 74 5.59 5.41 2.59
C ALA A 74 6.22 6.45 1.65
N ARG A 75 6.95 6.01 0.62
CA ARG A 75 7.55 6.90 -0.38
C ARG A 75 6.46 7.63 -1.19
N TRP A 76 5.47 6.90 -1.68
CA TRP A 76 4.36 7.48 -2.44
C TRP A 76 3.60 8.56 -1.66
N SER A 77 3.34 8.29 -0.37
CA SER A 77 2.59 9.22 0.49
C SER A 77 3.40 10.47 0.83
N LYS A 78 4.71 10.34 1.05
CA LYS A 78 5.63 11.48 1.18
C LYS A 78 5.61 12.36 -0.07
N ALA A 79 5.61 11.75 -1.26
CA ALA A 79 5.53 12.48 -2.51
C ALA A 79 4.17 13.18 -2.68
N LEU A 80 3.06 12.52 -2.34
CA LEU A 80 1.72 13.12 -2.40
C LEU A 80 1.59 14.32 -1.46
N ALA A 81 2.06 14.20 -0.22
CA ALA A 81 2.09 15.32 0.72
C ALA A 81 2.85 16.52 0.16
N ALA A 82 4.00 16.27 -0.49
CA ALA A 82 4.79 17.33 -1.12
C ALA A 82 4.04 18.01 -2.29
N GLU A 83 3.27 17.26 -3.10
CA GLU A 83 2.45 17.85 -4.16
C GLU A 83 1.32 18.72 -3.59
N LEU A 84 0.63 18.25 -2.55
CA LEU A 84 -0.43 19.01 -1.91
C LEU A 84 0.09 20.32 -1.29
N ALA A 85 1.31 20.32 -0.76
CA ALA A 85 1.95 21.53 -0.22
C ALA A 85 2.22 22.58 -1.31
N THR A 86 2.43 22.17 -2.56
CA THR A 86 2.75 23.10 -3.66
C THR A 86 1.54 23.81 -4.26
N ASP A 87 0.34 23.25 -4.10
CA ASP A 87 -0.90 23.76 -4.71
C ASP A 87 -1.60 24.87 -3.89
N THR A 88 -0.92 25.50 -2.93
CA THR A 88 -1.42 26.65 -2.12
C THR A 88 -2.72 26.38 -1.35
N ASN A 89 -3.03 25.12 -1.05
CA ASN A 89 -4.16 24.77 -0.20
C ASN A 89 -3.68 24.19 1.13
N ASP A 90 -3.12 25.07 1.97
CA ASP A 90 -2.56 24.72 3.28
C ASP A 90 -3.55 23.91 4.13
N ALA A 91 -4.84 24.24 4.08
CA ALA A 91 -5.87 23.50 4.82
C ALA A 91 -6.00 22.04 4.36
N LEU A 92 -5.84 21.78 3.06
CA LEU A 92 -5.94 20.44 2.49
C LEU A 92 -4.65 19.64 2.72
N TYR A 93 -3.49 20.32 2.72
CA TYR A 93 -2.21 19.74 3.14
C TYR A 93 -2.26 19.30 4.62
N GLU A 94 -2.64 20.19 5.54
CA GLU A 94 -2.71 19.87 6.97
C GLU A 94 -3.71 18.74 7.25
N ALA A 95 -4.91 18.79 6.65
CA ALA A 95 -5.89 17.73 6.77
C ALA A 95 -5.38 16.38 6.23
N PHE A 96 -4.58 16.39 5.16
CA PHE A 96 -3.95 15.18 4.63
C PHE A 96 -2.88 14.63 5.58
N ILE A 97 -2.00 15.48 6.11
CA ILE A 97 -0.96 15.08 7.07
C ILE A 97 -1.57 14.47 8.33
N ASP A 98 -2.61 15.10 8.88
CA ASP A 98 -3.31 14.60 10.07
C ASP A 98 -3.97 13.24 9.81
N ALA A 99 -4.67 13.10 8.68
CA ALA A 99 -5.28 11.84 8.28
C ALA A 99 -4.22 10.76 8.04
N PHE A 100 -3.12 11.11 7.39
CA PHE A 100 -2.02 10.18 7.12
C PHE A 100 -1.32 9.73 8.41
N ALA A 101 -1.08 10.63 9.35
CA ALA A 101 -0.51 10.30 10.66
C ALA A 101 -1.43 9.35 11.44
N MET A 102 -2.74 9.58 11.43
CA MET A 102 -3.72 8.70 12.07
C MET A 102 -3.74 7.30 11.46
N VAL A 103 -3.73 7.20 10.12
CA VAL A 103 -3.70 5.90 9.42
C VAL A 103 -2.37 5.18 9.69
N THR A 104 -1.25 5.89 9.61
CA THR A 104 0.09 5.30 9.85
C THR A 104 0.23 4.80 11.29
N ASP A 105 -0.25 5.54 12.29
CA ASP A 105 -0.23 5.07 13.68
C ASP A 105 -1.12 3.83 13.88
N THR A 106 -2.28 3.80 13.22
CA THR A 106 -3.17 2.62 13.23
C THR A 106 -2.52 1.40 12.58
N ASP A 107 -1.84 1.59 11.44
CA ASP A 107 -1.13 0.54 10.72
C ASP A 107 0.05 0.01 11.53
N LEU A 108 0.87 0.89 12.11
CA LEU A 108 2.01 0.51 12.96
C LEU A 108 1.56 -0.25 14.22
N ARG A 109 0.47 0.18 14.86
CA ARG A 109 -0.11 -0.56 16.00
C ARG A 109 -0.61 -1.93 15.56
N SER A 110 -1.28 -2.00 14.42
CA SER A 110 -1.79 -3.26 13.87
C SER A 110 -0.67 -4.22 13.50
N SER A 111 0.42 -3.72 12.91
CA SER A 111 1.60 -4.52 12.59
C SER A 111 2.28 -5.06 13.85
N ARG A 112 2.55 -4.21 14.84
CA ARG A 112 3.12 -4.65 16.14
C ARG A 112 2.27 -5.72 16.83
N LEU A 113 0.94 -5.58 16.81
CA LEU A 113 0.03 -6.56 17.39
C LEU A 113 0.06 -7.90 16.63
N ARG A 114 0.27 -7.87 15.32
CA ARG A 114 0.43 -9.07 14.48
C ARG A 114 1.76 -9.77 14.75
N ASP A 115 2.85 -9.02 14.88
CA ASP A 115 4.17 -9.55 15.22
C ASP A 115 4.15 -10.30 16.55
N VAL A 116 3.56 -9.70 17.60
CA VAL A 116 3.40 -10.33 18.92
C VAL A 116 2.61 -11.64 18.84
N LYS A 117 1.68 -11.75 17.88
CA LYS A 117 0.79 -12.91 17.70
C LYS A 117 1.28 -13.89 16.63
N GLY A 118 2.42 -13.63 15.99
CA GLY A 118 2.90 -14.42 14.86
C GLY A 118 1.93 -14.45 13.67
N VAL A 119 1.05 -13.44 13.56
CA VAL A 119 0.10 -13.34 12.45
C VAL A 119 0.83 -12.72 11.26
N PRO A 120 0.79 -13.35 10.07
CA PRO A 120 1.42 -12.77 8.89
C PRO A 120 0.89 -11.37 8.58
N GLU A 121 1.79 -10.48 8.16
CA GLU A 121 1.42 -9.19 7.57
C GLU A 121 0.45 -9.40 6.39
N PRO A 122 -0.61 -8.57 6.28
CA PRO A 122 -1.53 -8.67 5.16
C PRO A 122 -0.82 -8.40 3.83
N LEU A 123 -1.31 -9.04 2.76
CA LEU A 123 -0.81 -8.73 1.43
C LEU A 123 -1.19 -7.29 1.02
N PRO A 124 -0.30 -6.56 0.32
CA PRO A 124 -0.60 -5.23 -0.20
C PRO A 124 -1.90 -5.20 -0.99
N SER A 125 -2.74 -4.19 -0.74
CA SER A 125 -4.01 -4.00 -1.48
C SER A 125 -3.87 -3.04 -2.65
N PHE A 126 -2.81 -2.24 -2.69
CA PHE A 126 -2.56 -1.25 -3.73
C PHE A 126 -1.13 -1.34 -4.24
N LEU A 127 -0.98 -1.13 -5.55
CA LEU A 127 0.27 -0.80 -6.20
C LEU A 127 0.36 0.74 -6.29
N HIS A 128 1.47 1.28 -5.80
CA HIS A 128 1.76 2.71 -5.82
C HIS A 128 2.84 2.97 -6.87
N LEU A 129 2.56 3.91 -7.78
CA LEU A 129 3.42 4.23 -8.91
C LEU A 129 3.84 5.70 -8.86
N GLU A 130 5.11 5.92 -9.15
CA GLU A 130 5.66 7.21 -9.57
C GLU A 130 5.88 7.22 -11.09
N ASP A 131 5.79 8.41 -11.69
CA ASP A 131 6.00 8.67 -13.12
C ASP A 131 5.18 7.72 -14.00
N ALA A 132 3.89 7.63 -13.70
CA ALA A 132 2.97 6.71 -14.36
C ALA A 132 2.50 7.26 -15.71
N THR A 133 2.56 6.42 -16.73
CA THR A 133 1.94 6.62 -18.04
C THR A 133 0.76 5.66 -18.17
N ILE A 134 -0.41 6.20 -18.50
CA ILE A 134 -1.66 5.46 -18.63
C ILE A 134 -2.11 5.50 -20.09
N PHE A 135 -2.28 4.32 -20.68
CA PHE A 135 -2.72 4.12 -22.05
C PHE A 135 -4.19 3.67 -22.06
N VAL A 136 -5.07 4.53 -22.59
CA VAL A 136 -6.52 4.27 -22.68
C VAL A 136 -6.97 4.50 -24.13
N GLY A 137 -7.13 3.41 -24.89
CA GLY A 137 -7.38 3.49 -26.33
C GLY A 137 -6.24 4.24 -27.03
N GLU A 138 -6.56 5.33 -27.73
CA GLU A 138 -5.58 6.19 -28.42
C GLU A 138 -4.99 7.30 -27.53
N ARG A 139 -5.42 7.38 -26.26
CA ARG A 139 -4.97 8.44 -25.35
C ARG A 139 -3.85 7.97 -24.45
N THR A 140 -2.89 8.87 -24.22
CA THR A 140 -1.80 8.72 -23.26
C THR A 140 -1.90 9.82 -22.22
N LEU A 141 -2.00 9.44 -20.94
CA LEU A 141 -2.00 10.35 -19.80
C LEU A 141 -0.74 10.13 -18.98
N ASN A 142 -0.07 11.21 -18.57
CA ASN A 142 1.08 11.13 -17.67
C ASN A 142 0.68 11.71 -16.31
N ASN A 143 0.89 10.92 -15.26
CA ASN A 143 0.61 11.30 -13.88
C ASN A 143 1.87 11.06 -13.05
N ARG A 144 2.31 12.06 -12.29
CA ARG A 144 3.48 11.91 -11.44
C ARG A 144 3.25 10.87 -10.34
N LEU A 145 2.05 10.84 -9.77
CA LEU A 145 1.63 9.86 -8.78
C LEU A 145 0.40 9.13 -9.28
N PHE A 146 0.41 7.80 -9.18
CA PHE A 146 -0.75 6.98 -9.50
C PHE A 146 -0.87 5.82 -8.52
N ARG A 147 -2.10 5.40 -8.24
CA ARG A 147 -2.39 4.26 -7.38
C ARG A 147 -3.41 3.37 -8.08
N VAL A 148 -3.15 2.07 -8.08
CA VAL A 148 -4.06 1.06 -8.63
C VAL A 148 -4.35 -0.02 -7.60
N SER A 149 -5.60 -0.46 -7.51
CA SER A 149 -5.97 -1.61 -6.69
C SER A 149 -5.30 -2.86 -7.26
N VAL A 150 -4.68 -3.68 -6.40
CA VAL A 150 -4.14 -4.97 -6.86
C VAL A 150 -5.27 -5.88 -7.35
N ASP A 151 -6.48 -5.72 -6.82
CA ASP A 151 -7.66 -6.48 -7.23
C ASP A 151 -8.18 -6.08 -8.62
N ASP A 152 -7.78 -4.91 -9.13
CA ASP A 152 -8.12 -4.44 -10.49
C ASP A 152 -7.03 -4.80 -11.53
N VAL A 153 -5.94 -5.45 -11.12
CA VAL A 153 -4.85 -5.82 -12.02
C VAL A 153 -5.14 -7.20 -12.63
N SER A 154 -5.42 -7.24 -13.93
CA SER A 154 -5.69 -8.49 -14.67
C SER A 154 -4.42 -9.11 -15.27
N GLY A 155 -3.29 -8.42 -15.22
CA GLY A 155 -1.99 -8.93 -15.66
C GLY A 155 -0.89 -7.89 -15.45
N TRP A 156 0.36 -8.33 -15.41
CA TRP A 156 1.50 -7.45 -15.19
C TRP A 156 2.79 -8.00 -15.79
N CYS A 157 3.76 -7.11 -16.02
CA CYS A 157 5.13 -7.49 -16.37
C CYS A 157 6.14 -6.52 -15.74
N LEU A 158 7.35 -7.03 -15.48
CA LEU A 158 8.47 -6.21 -15.03
C LEU A 158 9.13 -5.49 -16.22
N GLY A 159 9.64 -4.30 -15.95
CA GLY A 159 10.26 -3.44 -16.95
C GLY A 159 9.31 -2.37 -17.46
N SER A 160 9.74 -1.68 -18.52
CA SER A 160 8.95 -0.67 -19.20
C SER A 160 8.43 -1.19 -20.52
N TRP A 161 7.14 -0.99 -20.77
CA TRP A 161 6.62 -1.03 -22.12
C TRP A 161 7.25 0.12 -22.93
N SER A 162 8.03 -0.21 -23.97
CA SER A 162 8.45 0.76 -24.99
C SER A 162 7.56 0.52 -26.22
N ALA A 163 6.62 1.43 -26.46
CA ALA A 163 5.92 1.50 -27.74
C ALA A 163 6.83 2.09 -28.82
#